data_AF-D3S4P4-F1
#
_entry.id   AF-D3S4P4-F1
#
_cell.length_a   1.000
_cell.length_b   1.000
_cell.length_c   1.000
_cell.angle_alpha   90.00
_cell.angle_beta   90.00
_cell.angle_gamma   90.00
#
_symmetry.space_group_name_H-M   'P 1'
#
loop_
_entity.id
_entity.type
_entity.pdbx_description
1 polymer ?
#
loop_
_entity_poly.entity_id
_entity_poly.type
_entity_poly.pdbx_seq_one_letter_code
_entity_poly.pdbx_strand_id
1 'polypeptide(L)'
;MGFLSILKRNRQEYAQIPEMQVQPDFEMKYKRLVEDISFLVEDLKEEFEKHAYYLALNRLLHAGGVESAEILIDYHMGRVLELEYILKRLLRMLGQSPQTLEDIVKKQREKALEDIQTSENILELLKYVDEEVEKIRGKIKRVRENSQLG
;
A
#
# COMPACT_ATOMS: atom_id res chain seq x y z
N MET A 1 14.56 72.31 8.41
CA MET A 1 14.21 71.37 7.32
C MET A 1 15.39 70.42 7.15
N GLY A 2 15.34 69.09 7.22
CA GLY A 2 14.22 68.17 7.29
C GLY A 2 14.73 66.73 7.17
N PHE A 3 15.34 66.18 8.23
CA PHE A 3 15.73 64.76 8.28
C PHE A 3 14.86 63.90 9.22
N LEU A 4 14.08 64.54 10.12
CA LEU A 4 13.15 63.83 11.02
C LEU A 4 11.73 63.66 10.46
N SER A 5 11.43 64.21 9.28
CA SER A 5 10.12 64.06 8.62
C SER A 5 9.99 62.81 7.75
N ILE A 6 11.10 62.14 7.41
CA ILE A 6 11.07 60.96 6.52
C ILE A 6 10.63 59.70 7.28
N LEU A 7 10.99 59.58 8.56
CA LEU A 7 10.63 58.42 9.38
C LEU A 7 9.17 58.40 9.85
N LYS A 8 8.44 59.52 9.73
CA LYS A 8 7.00 59.57 10.05
C LYS A 8 6.08 59.33 8.85
N ARG A 9 6.60 59.34 7.60
CA ARG A 9 5.76 59.22 6.41
C ARG A 9 5.43 57.77 6.03
N ASN A 10 6.34 56.83 6.29
CA ASN A 10 6.11 55.40 5.97
C ASN A 10 5.26 54.63 6.98
N ARG A 11 4.85 55.22 8.12
CA ARG A 11 3.95 54.53 9.08
C ARG A 11 2.46 54.75 8.79
N GLN A 12 2.10 55.72 7.96
CA GLN A 12 0.70 55.99 7.64
C GLN A 12 0.17 55.18 6.43
N GLU A 13 1.05 54.64 5.58
CA GLU A 13 0.63 53.80 4.44
C GLU A 13 0.35 52.33 4.80
N TYR A 14 0.75 51.86 5.98
CA TYR A 14 0.42 50.51 6.46
C TYR A 14 -0.80 50.45 7.39
N ALA A 15 -1.49 51.57 7.62
CA ALA A 15 -2.64 51.64 8.53
C ALA A 15 -3.97 51.23 7.89
N GLN A 16 -3.97 50.78 6.64
CA GLN A 16 -5.15 50.32 5.91
C GLN A 16 -4.83 49.08 5.07
N ILE A 17 -4.19 48.06 5.67
CA ILE A 17 -4.46 46.71 5.19
C ILE A 17 -5.93 46.49 5.56
N PRO A 18 -6.87 46.42 4.60
CA PRO A 18 -8.23 46.04 4.93
C PRO A 18 -8.09 44.71 5.67
N GLU A 19 -8.63 44.61 6.89
CA GLU A 19 -8.86 43.29 7.47
C GLU A 19 -9.66 42.54 6.43
N MET A 20 -8.99 41.61 5.75
CA MET A 20 -9.61 40.77 4.75
C MET A 20 -10.55 39.90 5.57
N GLN A 21 -11.79 40.35 5.72
CA GLN A 21 -12.86 39.54 6.27
C GLN A 21 -12.87 38.30 5.39
N VAL A 22 -12.35 37.19 5.93
CA VAL A 22 -12.46 35.89 5.29
C VAL A 22 -13.95 35.69 5.12
N GLN A 23 -14.44 35.84 3.89
CA GLN A 23 -15.86 35.64 3.61
C GLN A 23 -16.18 34.21 4.06
N PRO A 24 -17.24 33.99 4.85
CA PRO A 24 -17.60 32.67 5.41
C PRO A 24 -17.65 31.56 4.34
N ASP A 25 -17.91 31.94 3.09
CA ASP A 25 -17.93 31.06 1.92
C ASP A 25 -16.55 30.48 1.55
N PHE A 26 -15.47 31.26 1.67
CA PHE A 26 -14.11 30.76 1.36
C PHE A 26 -13.64 29.72 2.38
N GLU A 27 -13.85 29.98 3.67
CA GLU A 27 -13.48 29.03 4.73
C GLU A 27 -14.26 27.72 4.61
N MET A 28 -15.56 27.81 4.29
CA MET A 28 -16.39 26.63 4.06
C MET A 28 -15.94 25.83 2.82
N LYS A 29 -15.63 26.51 1.71
CA LYS A 29 -15.09 25.87 0.50
C LYS A 29 -13.75 25.20 0.76
N TYR A 30 -12.87 25.85 1.53
CA TYR A 30 -11.58 25.27 1.91
C TYR A 30 -11.76 24.01 2.77
N LYS A 31 -12.65 24.05 3.77
CA LYS A 31 -12.96 22.86 4.60
C LYS A 31 -13.47 21.69 3.77
N ARG A 32 -14.40 21.94 2.84
CA ARG A 32 -14.91 20.89 1.92
C ARG A 32 -13.80 20.32 1.04
N LEU A 33 -12.92 21.16 0.49
CA LEU A 33 -11.81 20.68 -0.33
C LEU A 33 -10.85 19.79 0.48
N VAL A 34 -10.54 20.16 1.72
CA VAL A 34 -9.69 19.35 2.62
C VAL A 34 -10.35 18.00 2.91
N GLU A 35 -11.66 17.98 3.10
CA GLU A 35 -12.45 16.77 3.28
C GLU A 35 -12.42 15.88 2.03
N ASP A 36 -12.65 16.44 0.84
CA ASP A 36 -12.55 15.71 -0.43
C ASP A 36 -11.14 15.12 -0.65
N ILE A 37 -10.09 15.88 -0.33
CA ILE A 37 -8.70 15.40 -0.38
C ILE A 37 -8.49 14.25 0.61
N SER A 38 -9.12 14.28 1.78
CA SER A 38 -9.01 13.20 2.76
C SER A 38 -9.60 11.89 2.26
N PHE A 39 -10.78 11.93 1.64
CA PHE A 39 -11.37 10.74 1.01
C PHE A 39 -10.51 10.22 -0.14
N LEU A 40 -10.00 11.12 -0.99
CA LEU A 40 -9.10 10.71 -2.07
C LEU A 40 -7.82 10.04 -1.55
N VAL A 41 -7.29 10.51 -0.42
CA VAL A 41 -6.12 9.88 0.23
C VAL A 41 -6.45 8.47 0.72
N GLU A 42 -7.63 8.26 1.28
CA GLU A 42 -8.07 6.94 1.73
C GLU A 42 -8.20 5.97 0.54
N ASP A 43 -8.91 6.35 -0.50
CA ASP A 43 -9.08 5.53 -1.72
C ASP A 43 -7.73 5.16 -2.35
N LEU A 44 -6.82 6.14 -2.47
CA LEU A 44 -5.50 5.90 -3.06
C LEU A 44 -4.59 5.07 -2.16
N LYS A 45 -4.78 5.11 -0.82
CA LYS A 45 -4.05 4.23 0.10
C LYS A 45 -4.46 2.78 -0.10
N GLU A 46 -5.74 2.49 -0.35
CA GLU A 46 -6.19 1.12 -0.61
C GLU A 46 -5.54 0.53 -1.88
N GLU A 47 -5.51 1.30 -2.97
CA GLU A 47 -4.81 0.86 -4.20
C GLU A 47 -3.29 0.77 -3.98
N PHE A 48 -2.71 1.65 -3.17
CA PHE A 48 -1.30 1.58 -2.80
C PHE A 48 -0.98 0.32 -2.00
N GLU A 49 -1.79 -0.04 -1.01
CA GLU A 49 -1.67 -1.26 -0.21
C GLU A 49 -1.70 -2.51 -1.10
N LYS A 50 -2.67 -2.58 -2.01
CA LYS A 50 -2.82 -3.67 -2.97
C LYS A 50 -1.59 -3.82 -3.86
N HIS A 51 -1.11 -2.74 -4.45
CA HIS A 51 0.08 -2.79 -5.32
C HIS A 51 1.37 -3.07 -4.54
N ALA A 52 1.51 -2.55 -3.33
CA ALA A 52 2.63 -2.87 -2.45
C ALA A 52 2.66 -4.37 -2.09
N TYR A 53 1.49 -4.95 -1.80
CA TYR A 53 1.35 -6.39 -1.55
C TYR A 53 1.78 -7.21 -2.76
N TYR A 54 1.22 -6.95 -3.95
CA TYR A 54 1.57 -7.73 -5.14
C TYR A 54 3.03 -7.53 -5.56
N LEU A 55 3.59 -6.33 -5.38
CA LEU A 55 5.01 -6.11 -5.60
C LEU A 55 5.86 -6.97 -4.66
N ALA A 56 5.51 -7.02 -3.37
CA ALA A 56 6.22 -7.84 -2.39
C ALA A 56 6.11 -9.33 -2.72
N LEU A 57 4.89 -9.81 -3.02
CA LEU A 57 4.63 -11.19 -3.39
C LEU A 57 5.45 -11.61 -4.62
N ASN A 58 5.38 -10.84 -5.71
CA ASN A 58 6.11 -11.19 -6.94
C ASN A 58 7.62 -11.14 -6.75
N ARG A 59 8.14 -10.23 -5.93
CA ARG A 59 9.57 -10.21 -5.57
C ARG A 59 10.00 -11.46 -4.80
N LEU A 60 9.19 -11.91 -3.86
CA LEU A 60 9.46 -13.13 -3.10
C LEU A 60 9.38 -14.37 -3.99
N LEU A 61 8.36 -14.47 -4.85
CA LEU A 61 8.21 -15.57 -5.82
C LEU A 61 9.37 -15.61 -6.83
N HIS A 62 9.77 -14.46 -7.37
CA HIS A 62 10.91 -14.38 -8.28
C HIS A 62 12.21 -14.80 -7.58
N ALA A 63 12.44 -14.36 -6.34
CA ALA A 63 13.57 -14.81 -5.54
C ALA A 63 13.53 -16.33 -5.24
N GLY A 64 12.32 -16.92 -5.19
CA GLY A 64 12.08 -18.36 -5.10
C GLY A 64 12.19 -19.12 -6.43
N GLY A 65 12.53 -18.44 -7.54
CA GLY A 65 12.76 -19.08 -8.85
C GLY A 65 11.58 -19.02 -9.83
N VAL A 66 10.52 -18.26 -9.54
CA VAL A 66 9.40 -18.06 -10.46
C VAL A 66 9.72 -16.89 -11.42
N GLU A 67 10.38 -17.19 -12.54
CA GLU A 67 10.82 -16.19 -13.52
C GLU A 67 9.67 -15.36 -14.11
N SER A 68 8.50 -15.96 -14.31
CA SER A 68 7.32 -15.27 -14.85
C SER A 68 6.82 -14.12 -13.97
N ALA A 69 7.23 -14.06 -12.70
CA ALA A 69 6.90 -12.97 -11.78
C ALA A 69 7.61 -11.65 -12.14
N GLU A 70 8.72 -11.67 -12.88
CA GLU A 70 9.53 -10.48 -13.21
C GLU A 70 8.69 -9.38 -13.90
N ILE A 71 7.88 -9.76 -14.89
CA ILE A 71 7.01 -8.83 -15.63
C ILE A 71 6.02 -8.12 -14.68
N LEU A 72 5.54 -8.84 -13.66
CA LEU A 72 4.61 -8.30 -12.66
C LEU A 72 5.32 -7.42 -11.64
N ILE A 73 6.61 -7.65 -11.36
CA ILE A 73 7.41 -6.77 -10.49
C ILE A 73 7.49 -5.38 -11.10
N ASP A 74 7.86 -5.26 -12.37
CA ASP A 74 7.99 -3.96 -13.04
C ASP A 74 6.66 -3.21 -13.09
N TYR A 75 5.58 -3.92 -13.42
CA TYR A 75 4.23 -3.36 -13.42
C TYR A 75 3.84 -2.79 -12.05
N HIS A 76 3.97 -3.58 -10.98
CA HIS A 76 3.58 -3.15 -9.65
C HIS A 76 4.54 -2.11 -9.05
N MET A 77 5.83 -2.18 -9.39
CA MET A 77 6.80 -1.15 -9.01
C MET A 77 6.41 0.22 -9.56
N GLY A 78 6.07 0.30 -10.85
CA GLY A 78 5.62 1.55 -11.47
C GLY A 78 4.40 2.14 -10.76
N ARG A 79 3.41 1.29 -10.43
CA ARG A 79 2.20 1.70 -9.70
C ARG A 79 2.49 2.20 -8.29
N VAL A 80 3.32 1.48 -7.54
CA VAL A 80 3.72 1.87 -6.18
C VAL A 80 4.41 3.24 -6.21
N LEU A 81 5.36 3.47 -7.11
CA LEU A 81 6.09 4.73 -7.20
C LEU A 81 5.18 5.92 -7.58
N GLU A 82 4.27 5.71 -8.52
CA GLU A 82 3.30 6.73 -8.95
C GLU A 82 2.35 7.11 -7.81
N LEU A 83 1.77 6.10 -7.15
CA LEU A 83 0.86 6.31 -6.01
C LEU A 83 1.58 6.93 -4.81
N GLU A 84 2.81 6.49 -4.50
CA GLU A 84 3.62 7.07 -3.43
C GLU A 84 3.86 8.57 -3.67
N TYR A 85 4.19 8.95 -4.90
CA TYR A 85 4.38 10.35 -5.27
C TYR A 85 3.11 11.18 -5.07
N ILE A 86 1.96 10.69 -5.54
CA ILE A 86 0.67 11.35 -5.41
C ILE A 86 0.28 11.49 -3.93
N LEU A 87 0.33 10.38 -3.18
CA LEU A 87 -0.02 10.33 -1.77
C LEU A 87 0.88 11.24 -0.92
N LYS A 88 2.19 11.27 -1.15
CA LYS A 88 3.10 12.21 -0.45
C LYS A 88 2.69 13.67 -0.64
N ARG A 89 2.17 14.04 -1.82
CA ARG A 89 1.68 15.40 -2.06
C ARG A 89 0.36 15.68 -1.35
N LEU A 90 -0.59 14.75 -1.42
CA LEU A 90 -1.90 14.91 -0.77
C LEU A 90 -1.78 14.93 0.76
N LEU A 91 -0.98 14.02 1.34
CA LEU A 91 -0.70 14.00 2.78
C LEU A 91 -0.08 15.31 3.25
N ARG A 92 0.81 15.91 2.46
CA ARG A 92 1.38 17.23 2.78
C ARG A 92 0.31 18.33 2.79
N MET A 93 -0.65 18.30 1.86
CA MET A 93 -1.77 19.25 1.86
C MET A 93 -2.64 19.12 3.13
N LEU A 94 -2.76 17.90 3.66
CA LEU A 94 -3.46 17.61 4.92
C LEU A 94 -2.60 17.84 6.18
N GLY A 95 -1.32 18.21 6.04
CA GLY A 95 -0.39 18.32 7.18
C GLY A 95 -0.02 16.98 7.82
N GLN A 96 -0.24 15.86 7.12
CA GLN A 96 0.02 14.51 7.59
C GLN A 96 1.42 14.02 7.20
N SER A 97 1.97 13.09 7.99
CA SER A 97 3.28 12.49 7.74
C SER A 97 3.22 11.40 6.66
N PRO A 98 4.19 11.38 5.72
CA PRO A 98 4.29 10.32 4.72
C PRO A 98 4.79 8.99 5.30
N GLN A 99 5.21 8.96 6.58
CA GLN A 99 5.70 7.75 7.25
C GLN A 99 4.70 6.58 7.16
N THR A 100 3.41 6.91 7.16
CA THR A 100 2.32 5.93 7.00
C THR A 100 2.44 5.08 5.74
N LEU A 101 3.03 5.60 4.66
CA LEU A 101 3.25 4.85 3.42
C LEU A 101 4.36 3.80 3.57
N GLU A 102 5.42 4.11 4.32
CA GLU A 102 6.49 3.14 4.60
C GLU A 102 5.98 2.00 5.47
N ASP A 103 5.13 2.32 6.44
CA ASP A 103 4.52 1.32 7.33
C ASP A 103 3.57 0.39 6.56
N ILE A 104 2.82 0.93 5.58
CA ILE A 104 2.05 0.12 4.64
C ILE A 104 2.96 -0.86 3.89
N VAL A 105 4.05 -0.38 3.29
CA VAL A 105 4.96 -1.26 2.52
C VAL A 105 5.53 -2.37 3.38
N LYS A 106 5.93 -2.07 4.63
CA LYS A 106 6.41 -3.09 5.59
C LYS A 106 5.34 -4.12 5.91
N LYS A 107 4.13 -3.68 6.27
CA LYS A 107 3.00 -4.55 6.61
C LYS A 107 2.63 -5.47 5.45
N GLN A 108 2.57 -4.94 4.23
CA GLN A 108 2.21 -5.75 3.05
C GLN A 108 3.30 -6.75 2.68
N ARG A 109 4.57 -6.44 2.94
CA ARG A 109 5.67 -7.39 2.79
C ARG A 109 5.57 -8.54 3.80
N GLU A 110 5.29 -8.24 5.06
CA GLU A 110 5.07 -9.26 6.10
C GLU A 110 3.90 -10.18 5.74
N LYS A 111 2.77 -9.58 5.34
CA LYS A 111 1.60 -10.34 4.86
C LYS A 111 1.93 -11.25 3.67
N ALA A 112 2.64 -10.75 2.66
CA ALA A 112 3.00 -11.56 1.50
C ALA A 112 3.90 -12.75 1.89
N LEU A 113 4.78 -12.58 2.88
CA LEU A 113 5.61 -13.66 3.41
C LEU A 113 4.76 -14.71 4.14
N GLU A 114 3.84 -14.28 5.00
CA GLU A 114 2.91 -15.17 5.72
C GLU A 114 2.04 -15.98 4.76
N ASP A 115 1.54 -15.35 3.69
CA ASP A 115 0.72 -16.02 2.67
C ASP A 115 1.51 -17.10 1.91
N ILE A 116 2.79 -16.85 1.59
CA ILE A 116 3.68 -17.84 0.97
C ILE A 116 3.91 -19.01 1.92
N GLN A 117 4.29 -18.74 3.18
CA GLN A 117 4.53 -19.78 4.17
C GLN A 117 3.29 -20.65 4.41
N THR A 118 2.12 -20.03 4.47
CA THR A 118 0.85 -20.74 4.60
C THR A 118 0.59 -21.63 3.39
N SER A 119 0.90 -21.15 2.19
CA SER A 119 0.74 -21.91 0.94
C SER A 119 1.69 -23.10 0.87
N GLU A 120 2.95 -22.96 1.31
CA GLU A 120 3.91 -24.05 1.42
C GLU A 120 3.43 -25.14 2.39
N ASN A 121 2.94 -24.75 3.57
CA ASN A 121 2.38 -25.68 4.55
C ASN A 121 1.18 -26.48 3.98
N ILE A 122 0.30 -25.82 3.21
CA ILE A 122 -0.83 -26.49 2.54
C ILE A 122 -0.33 -27.51 1.52
N LEU A 123 0.68 -27.17 0.71
CA LEU A 123 1.25 -28.07 -0.27
C LEU A 123 1.90 -29.30 0.37
N GLU A 124 2.57 -29.14 1.50
CA GLU A 124 3.12 -30.26 2.26
C GLU A 124 2.04 -31.19 2.82
N LEU A 125 0.96 -30.63 3.38
CA LEU A 125 -0.19 -31.41 3.87
C LEU A 125 -0.85 -32.22 2.75
N LEU A 126 -1.01 -31.64 1.56
CA LEU A 126 -1.57 -32.33 0.39
C LEU A 126 -0.70 -33.51 -0.05
N LYS A 127 0.63 -33.33 -0.12
CA LYS A 127 1.58 -34.41 -0.43
C LYS A 127 1.45 -35.58 0.54
N TYR A 128 1.36 -35.29 1.84
CA TYR A 128 1.20 -36.32 2.87
C TYR A 128 -0.09 -37.13 2.68
N VAL A 129 -1.21 -36.46 2.37
CA VAL A 129 -2.49 -37.13 2.12
C VAL A 129 -2.40 -38.05 0.91
N ASP A 130 -1.79 -37.60 -0.19
CA ASP A 130 -1.62 -38.40 -1.41
C ASP A 130 -0.76 -39.65 -1.16
N GLU A 131 0.33 -39.52 -0.41
CA GLU A 131 1.19 -40.65 -0.03
C GLU A 131 0.44 -41.68 0.84
N GLU A 132 -0.36 -41.24 1.81
CA GLU A 132 -1.15 -42.12 2.66
C GLU A 132 -2.25 -42.85 1.86
N VAL A 133 -2.91 -42.16 0.93
CA VAL A 133 -3.92 -42.78 0.03
C VAL A 133 -3.27 -43.85 -0.85
N GLU A 134 -2.09 -43.59 -1.41
CA GLU A 134 -1.36 -44.58 -2.23
C GLU A 134 -0.89 -45.79 -1.39
N LYS A 135 -0.43 -45.58 -0.15
CA LYS A 135 -0.12 -46.69 0.77
C LYS A 135 -1.35 -47.57 1.04
N ILE A 136 -2.53 -46.98 1.25
CA ILE A 136 -3.78 -47.72 1.47
C ILE A 136 -4.17 -48.51 0.20
N ARG A 137 -4.13 -47.87 -0.98
CA ARG A 137 -4.41 -48.54 -2.27
C ARG A 137 -3.46 -49.72 -2.52
N GLY A 138 -2.17 -49.53 -2.26
CA GLY A 138 -1.16 -50.58 -2.37
C GLY A 138 -1.44 -51.77 -1.44
N LYS A 139 -1.89 -51.53 -0.21
CA LYS A 139 -2.31 -52.59 0.73
C LYS A 139 -3.55 -53.33 0.22
N ILE A 140 -4.58 -52.63 -0.25
CA ILE A 140 -5.82 -53.24 -0.78
C ILE A 140 -5.52 -54.12 -1.99
N LYS A 141 -4.63 -53.69 -2.89
CA LYS A 141 -4.23 -54.45 -4.08
C LYS A 141 -3.56 -55.78 -3.71
N ARG A 142 -2.61 -55.77 -2.78
CA ARG A 142 -1.95 -57.00 -2.28
C ARG A 142 -2.93 -57.96 -1.62
N VAL A 143 -3.90 -57.44 -0.86
CA VAL A 143 -4.93 -58.27 -0.24
C VAL A 143 -5.76 -58.99 -1.32
N ARG A 144 -6.17 -58.30 -2.39
CA ARG A 144 -6.91 -58.91 -3.50
C ARG A 144 -6.12 -59.97 -4.27
N GLU A 145 -4.84 -59.72 -4.53
CA GLU A 145 -3.97 -60.66 -5.23
C GLU A 145 -3.78 -61.95 -4.42
N ASN A 146 -3.61 -61.85 -3.10
CA ASN A 146 -3.47 -63.00 -2.22
C ASN A 146 -4.78 -63.81 -2.08
N SER A 147 -5.94 -63.17 -2.20
CA SER A 147 -7.25 -63.85 -2.14
C SER A 147 -7.64 -64.56 -3.44
N GLN A 148 -6.96 -64.29 -4.56
CA GLN A 148 -7.22 -64.96 -5.85
C GLN A 148 -6.31 -66.17 -6.10
N LEU A 149 -5.27 -66.35 -5.28
CA LEU A 149 -4.27 -67.42 -5.39
C LEU A 149 -4.48 -68.58 -4.39
N GLY A 150 -5.52 -68.51 -3.55
CA GLY A 150 -5.92 -69.57 -2.61
C GLY A 150 -7.32 -70.08 -2.91
#